data_AF-A0A9J6DU92-F1
#
_entry.id   AF-A0A9J6DU92-F1
#
_cell.length_a   1.000
_cell.length_b   1.000
_cell.length_c   1.000
_cell.angle_alpha   90.00
_cell.angle_beta   90.00
_cell.angle_gamma   90.00
#
_symmetry.space_group_name_H-M   'P 1'
#
loop_
_entity.id
_entity.type
_entity.pdbx_description
1 polymer ?
#
loop_
_entity_poly.entity_id
_entity_poly.type
_entity_poly.pdbx_seq_one_letter_code
_entity_poly.pdbx_strand_id
1 'polypeptide(L)'
;MFARVARIIATSLIKRSCLVVLFGSCQRPCPLFYTKDISETFCVQPMTLAIFSTSNVLKMSGSSLGASGCPYRNQRSSAQNLSETPASSSDPVSYKPTGDHMAASSVSGAPPHVSPFDQQRKSDTATTSQPPPLTAKDPAGFAYKTVRERLAVILTRTMDTASNDVATMEPDACEDMNLVAERLTKLRDEIAANKALVALEDDFENATVWNAVLDEYTAEGKGDPPHWYDVPWLYFETYFYRCIFGAFYASPKLKDYDYFAKFKHEALEGSINAVSILIDSAAASEQRDLAPTALKQATRRLVEISLWGNRCDLSLSCGVDASSQADALQKTDTLRSFIISNHTDKLMEHLWKLRERNLGGKKPTRLHCVVDSSGYELCSDFVLFDFLHIMGYVTGVTIHAKAIPYYVSDVMRRDMSWTLRKMQKSEHESMRALAE
;
A
#
# COMPACT_ATOMS: atom_id res chain seq x y z
N MET A 1 0.48 43.12 6.98
CA MET A 1 1.62 43.26 6.07
C MET A 1 1.56 42.14 5.03
N PHE A 2 0.57 42.25 4.16
CA PHE A 2 0.37 41.39 2.98
C PHE A 2 1.31 41.89 1.86
N ALA A 3 1.69 40.96 0.97
CA ALA A 3 2.54 41.13 -0.22
C ALA A 3 4.05 40.82 -0.07
N ARG A 4 4.42 39.53 -0.12
CA ARG A 4 5.72 39.06 -0.65
C ARG A 4 5.84 37.54 -0.92
N VAL A 5 4.79 36.88 -1.43
CA VAL A 5 4.84 35.43 -1.81
C VAL A 5 4.57 35.19 -3.31
N ALA A 6 4.42 36.22 -4.15
CA ALA A 6 4.00 36.05 -5.55
C ALA A 6 5.10 36.16 -6.62
N ARG A 7 6.40 35.99 -6.31
CA ARG A 7 7.45 35.93 -7.34
C ARG A 7 8.57 34.98 -6.92
N ILE A 8 8.54 33.77 -7.49
CA ILE A 8 9.66 33.02 -8.11
C ILE A 8 9.01 31.75 -8.72
N ILE A 9 8.31 31.96 -9.83
CA ILE A 9 8.13 30.97 -10.89
C ILE A 9 8.80 31.62 -12.10
N ALA A 10 9.54 30.81 -12.87
CA ALA A 10 10.33 31.17 -14.06
C ALA A 10 11.76 31.71 -13.80
N THR A 11 12.71 30.80 -13.52
CA THR A 11 13.97 30.61 -14.30
C THR A 11 14.91 29.65 -13.56
N SER A 12 15.10 28.43 -14.09
CA SER A 12 16.41 27.72 -14.13
C SER A 12 16.25 26.34 -14.77
N LEU A 13 16.16 26.35 -16.09
CA LEU A 13 16.56 25.23 -16.96
C LEU A 13 18.09 25.06 -16.86
N ILE A 14 18.58 24.11 -16.06
CA ILE A 14 19.98 23.66 -16.19
C ILE A 14 20.04 22.14 -16.03
N LYS A 15 20.34 21.49 -17.16
CA LYS A 15 20.78 20.10 -17.32
C LYS A 15 21.67 19.65 -16.14
N ARG A 16 21.29 18.59 -15.43
CA ARG A 16 22.21 17.86 -14.55
C ARG A 16 21.97 16.37 -14.65
N SER A 17 22.98 15.67 -15.13
CA SER A 17 23.07 14.23 -15.24
C SER A 17 22.91 13.59 -13.85
N CYS A 18 21.85 12.80 -13.68
CA CYS A 18 21.67 11.92 -12.53
C CYS A 18 22.28 10.54 -12.86
N LEU A 19 23.17 10.07 -11.99
CA LEU A 19 23.57 8.67 -11.99
C LEU A 19 22.54 7.89 -11.16
N VAL A 20 21.61 7.23 -11.84
CA VAL A 20 20.65 6.31 -11.23
C VAL A 20 21.23 4.90 -11.34
N VAL A 21 21.53 4.26 -10.21
CA VAL A 21 21.92 2.84 -10.18
C VAL A 21 20.66 2.03 -9.96
N LEU A 22 20.05 1.57 -11.04
CA LEU A 22 18.97 0.58 -11.05
C LEU A 22 19.52 -0.71 -11.67
N PHE A 23 19.48 -1.82 -10.92
CA PHE A 23 19.61 -3.16 -11.50
C PHE A 23 18.21 -3.64 -11.85
N GLY A 24 17.90 -3.71 -13.15
CA GLY A 24 16.66 -4.27 -13.67
C GLY A 24 16.06 -3.43 -14.79
N SER A 25 16.36 -3.80 -16.04
CA SER A 25 15.71 -3.22 -17.21
C SER A 25 14.29 -3.79 -17.37
N CYS A 26 13.26 -2.95 -17.19
CA CYS A 26 11.91 -3.23 -17.71
C CYS A 26 11.74 -2.40 -18.99
N GLN A 27 11.42 -3.05 -20.11
CA GLN A 27 11.28 -2.40 -21.43
C GLN A 27 9.86 -1.92 -21.75
N ARG A 28 8.92 -1.92 -20.79
CA ARG A 28 7.54 -1.48 -21.02
C ARG A 28 7.18 -0.28 -20.11
N PRO A 29 6.68 0.85 -20.66
CA PRO A 29 6.24 1.97 -19.86
C PRO A 29 5.00 1.58 -19.04
N CYS A 30 5.04 1.82 -17.73
CA CYS A 30 3.86 1.73 -16.87
C CYS A 30 3.34 3.16 -16.63
N PRO A 31 2.05 3.47 -16.83
CA PRO A 31 1.50 4.83 -16.72
C PRO A 31 1.51 5.43 -15.29
N LEU A 32 2.10 4.74 -14.31
CA LEU A 32 1.99 5.01 -12.87
C LEU A 32 2.57 6.36 -12.43
N PHE A 33 3.44 6.99 -13.21
CA PHE A 33 4.14 8.21 -12.83
C PHE A 33 4.11 9.25 -13.94
N TYR A 34 3.03 10.01 -14.02
CA TYR A 34 3.00 11.25 -14.78
C TYR A 34 3.34 12.42 -13.84
N THR A 35 4.53 13.01 -14.00
CA THR A 35 4.86 14.30 -13.39
C THR A 35 5.08 15.30 -14.51
N LYS A 36 4.36 16.43 -14.46
CA LYS A 36 4.36 17.45 -15.53
C LYS A 36 5.70 18.19 -15.70
N ASP A 37 6.66 17.96 -14.80
CA ASP A 37 7.93 18.70 -14.68
C ASP A 37 9.20 17.83 -14.83
N ILE A 38 9.09 16.55 -15.21
CA ILE A 38 10.28 15.71 -15.47
C ILE A 38 10.13 15.03 -16.83
N SER A 39 11.06 15.30 -17.75
CA SER A 39 11.12 14.71 -19.09
C SER A 39 11.60 13.25 -19.11
N GLU A 40 11.41 12.51 -18.02
CA GLU A 40 11.83 11.11 -17.88
C GLU A 40 10.66 10.30 -17.29
N THR A 41 10.19 9.31 -18.05
CA THR A 41 9.21 8.32 -17.60
C THR A 41 9.89 7.39 -16.59
N PHE A 42 9.49 7.43 -15.32
CA PHE A 42 9.99 6.50 -14.32
C PHE A 42 9.24 5.17 -14.40
N CYS A 43 9.94 4.10 -14.77
CA CYS A 43 9.47 2.74 -14.52
C CYS A 43 9.83 2.39 -13.08
N VAL A 44 8.94 2.70 -12.14
CA VAL A 44 9.04 2.15 -10.78
C VAL A 44 8.23 0.86 -10.79
N GLN A 45 8.90 -0.28 -10.60
CA GLN A 45 8.18 -1.48 -10.21
C GLN A 45 7.60 -1.22 -8.81
N PRO A 46 6.29 -1.39 -8.59
CA PRO A 46 5.79 -1.55 -7.23
C PRO A 46 6.34 -2.89 -6.73
N MET A 47 7.52 -2.87 -6.08
CA MET A 47 7.89 -3.92 -5.15
C MET A 47 7.20 -3.62 -3.83
N THR A 48 5.88 -3.81 -3.78
CA THR A 48 5.22 -4.11 -2.51
C THR A 48 5.62 -5.53 -2.16
N LEU A 49 6.74 -5.68 -1.43
CA LEU A 49 7.08 -6.96 -0.81
C LEU A 49 6.10 -7.14 0.36
N ALA A 50 4.92 -7.68 0.07
CA ALA A 50 3.97 -8.09 1.10
C ALA A 50 4.63 -9.19 1.94
N ILE A 51 4.92 -8.89 3.21
CA ILE A 51 5.39 -9.88 4.17
C ILE A 51 4.15 -10.57 4.75
N PHE A 52 3.84 -11.74 4.20
CA PHE A 52 2.69 -12.54 4.64
C PHE A 52 2.92 -13.09 6.05
N SER A 53 2.00 -12.76 6.96
CA SER A 53 1.78 -13.51 8.20
C SER A 53 0.59 -14.43 8.00
N THR A 54 0.81 -15.74 7.93
CA THR A 54 -0.25 -16.75 7.94
C THR A 54 -0.84 -16.86 9.34
N SER A 55 -1.69 -15.93 9.74
CA SER A 55 -2.51 -16.05 10.95
C SER A 55 -3.73 -15.17 10.83
N ASN A 56 -4.83 -15.78 10.36
CA ASN A 56 -6.24 -15.52 10.72
C ASN A 56 -7.17 -15.73 9.51
N VAL A 57 -7.54 -16.99 9.28
CA VAL A 57 -8.79 -17.32 8.59
C VAL A 57 -9.90 -17.13 9.62
N LEU A 58 -10.48 -15.94 9.69
CA LEU A 58 -11.66 -15.67 10.52
C LEU A 58 -12.92 -16.06 9.74
N LYS A 59 -13.58 -17.13 10.21
CA LYS A 59 -14.96 -17.49 9.84
C LYS A 59 -15.88 -16.36 10.28
N MET A 60 -16.51 -15.67 9.33
CA MET A 60 -17.60 -14.73 9.62
C MET A 60 -18.92 -15.50 9.76
N SER A 61 -19.45 -15.57 10.98
CA SER A 61 -20.87 -15.83 11.25
C SER A 61 -21.56 -14.47 11.45
N GLY A 62 -22.54 -14.17 10.59
CA GLY A 62 -23.25 -12.89 10.59
C GLY A 62 -24.24 -12.73 11.75
N SER A 63 -24.29 -11.52 12.29
CA SER A 63 -25.35 -11.04 13.18
C SER A 63 -25.86 -9.72 12.62
N SER A 64 -27.12 -9.65 12.25
CA SER A 64 -27.79 -8.44 11.76
C SER A 64 -28.14 -7.51 12.93
N LEU A 65 -27.82 -6.22 12.80
CA LEU A 65 -28.48 -5.14 13.53
C LEU A 65 -29.06 -4.17 12.50
N GLY A 66 -30.38 -3.96 12.60
CA GLY A 66 -31.14 -3.15 11.66
C GLY A 66 -31.01 -1.65 11.93
N ALA A 67 -30.99 -0.89 10.84
CA ALA A 67 -31.36 0.52 10.82
C ALA A 67 -32.17 0.78 9.54
N SER A 68 -33.21 1.60 9.71
CA SER A 68 -34.36 1.80 8.84
C SER A 68 -34.19 2.97 7.86
N GLY A 69 -34.62 2.78 6.59
CA GLY A 69 -35.25 3.83 5.79
C GLY A 69 -34.83 3.98 4.32
N CYS A 70 -35.55 3.36 3.37
CA CYS A 70 -36.28 3.95 2.21
C CYS A 70 -36.87 2.78 1.36
N PRO A 71 -38.11 2.84 0.83
CA PRO A 71 -38.90 1.64 0.58
C PRO A 71 -38.76 1.07 -0.84
N TYR A 72 -38.57 -0.25 -0.95
CA TYR A 72 -39.00 -1.01 -2.12
C TYR A 72 -39.94 -2.14 -1.69
N ARG A 73 -41.17 -2.08 -2.22
CA ARG A 73 -42.26 -3.02 -2.00
C ARG A 73 -42.29 -4.00 -3.17
N ASN A 74 -42.15 -5.29 -2.91
CA ASN A 74 -42.91 -6.32 -3.64
C ASN A 74 -43.03 -7.62 -2.84
N GLN A 75 -44.14 -8.30 -3.10
CA GLN A 75 -44.87 -9.23 -2.24
C GLN A 75 -44.37 -10.68 -2.29
N ARG A 76 -44.48 -11.37 -1.12
CA ARG A 76 -44.87 -12.78 -0.82
C ARG A 76 -44.19 -13.92 -1.62
N SER A 77 -43.82 -15.07 -1.03
CA SER A 77 -44.56 -15.92 -0.09
C SER A 77 -43.68 -16.97 0.62
N SER A 78 -43.95 -17.24 1.91
CA SER A 78 -43.97 -18.55 2.64
C SER A 78 -42.82 -19.57 2.45
N ALA A 79 -42.18 -20.17 3.47
CA ALA A 79 -42.76 -20.86 4.63
C ALA A 79 -41.67 -21.38 5.61
N GLN A 80 -42.06 -21.46 6.89
CA GLN A 80 -41.69 -22.44 7.94
C GLN A 80 -40.31 -22.41 8.64
N ASN A 81 -40.40 -21.98 9.92
CA ASN A 81 -39.52 -22.24 11.06
C ASN A 81 -39.28 -23.73 11.30
N LEU A 82 -38.10 -24.07 11.86
CA LEU A 82 -37.96 -24.99 12.99
C LEU A 82 -36.66 -24.67 13.75
N SER A 83 -36.82 -24.47 15.05
CA SER A 83 -35.84 -24.26 16.11
C SER A 83 -35.10 -25.54 16.48
N GLU A 84 -33.84 -25.45 16.93
CA GLU A 84 -33.31 -26.04 18.17
C GLU A 84 -31.76 -26.04 18.22
N THR A 85 -31.22 -25.64 19.38
CA THR A 85 -29.85 -25.84 19.87
C THR A 85 -29.94 -25.86 21.41
N PRO A 86 -28.93 -26.33 22.19
CA PRO A 86 -27.78 -27.20 21.90
C PRO A 86 -27.56 -28.29 22.99
N ALA A 87 -26.54 -29.14 22.83
CA ALA A 87 -25.89 -29.80 23.97
C ALA A 87 -24.37 -29.94 23.74
N SER A 88 -23.62 -29.63 24.79
CA SER A 88 -22.17 -29.60 24.92
C SER A 88 -21.59 -30.94 25.36
N SER A 89 -20.35 -31.23 24.98
CA SER A 89 -19.40 -31.95 25.83
C SER A 89 -17.96 -31.64 25.42
N SER A 90 -17.16 -31.38 26.44
CA SER A 90 -15.75 -31.02 26.44
C SER A 90 -14.95 -32.17 27.07
N ASP A 91 -13.77 -32.48 26.55
CA ASP A 91 -12.68 -33.08 27.34
C ASP A 91 -11.30 -32.69 26.76
N PRO A 92 -10.28 -32.38 27.59
CA PRO A 92 -8.96 -31.91 27.16
C PRO A 92 -7.88 -33.01 27.28
N VAL A 93 -6.85 -32.95 26.43
CA VAL A 93 -5.63 -33.79 26.56
C VAL A 93 -4.41 -32.90 26.83
N SER A 94 -3.79 -33.13 27.98
CA SER A 94 -2.53 -32.55 28.42
C SER A 94 -1.32 -33.34 27.89
N TYR A 95 -0.21 -32.67 27.58
CA TYR A 95 1.10 -33.32 27.41
C TYR A 95 2.17 -32.60 28.24
N LYS A 96 2.90 -33.37 29.05
CA LYS A 96 4.05 -32.93 29.86
C LYS A 96 5.37 -33.26 29.15
N PRO A 97 6.45 -32.49 29.36
CA PRO A 97 7.77 -32.77 28.80
C PRO A 97 8.67 -33.54 29.77
N THR A 98 9.57 -34.37 29.24
CA THR A 98 10.72 -34.93 29.97
C THR A 98 11.98 -34.68 29.14
N GLY A 99 12.99 -34.06 29.75
CA GLY A 99 14.34 -34.00 29.21
C GLY A 99 15.14 -35.25 29.57
N ASP A 100 16.25 -35.48 28.87
CA ASP A 100 17.57 -35.64 29.51
C ASP A 100 18.73 -35.87 28.51
N HIS A 101 19.86 -35.25 28.89
CA HIS A 101 21.27 -35.61 28.73
C HIS A 101 22.07 -35.53 27.40
N MET A 102 23.26 -34.97 27.59
CA MET A 102 24.41 -34.76 26.69
C MET A 102 25.13 -36.05 26.29
N ALA A 103 25.73 -36.07 25.09
CA ALA A 103 27.04 -36.69 24.84
C ALA A 103 27.69 -36.12 23.56
N ALA A 104 28.99 -35.81 23.65
CA ALA A 104 29.83 -35.37 22.54
C ALA A 104 30.42 -36.57 21.77
N SER A 105 30.52 -36.46 20.44
CA SER A 105 31.52 -37.20 19.64
C SER A 105 31.79 -36.49 18.32
N SER A 106 33.01 -36.66 17.83
CA SER A 106 33.64 -35.94 16.73
C SER A 106 33.85 -36.82 15.48
N VAL A 107 34.12 -36.15 14.36
CA VAL A 107 34.83 -36.62 13.13
C VAL A 107 34.02 -37.24 11.97
N SER A 108 33.89 -36.49 10.86
CA SER A 108 34.41 -36.77 9.50
C SER A 108 33.51 -36.24 8.39
N GLY A 109 34.13 -35.68 7.35
CA GLY A 109 33.47 -34.90 6.30
C GLY A 109 32.71 -35.73 5.25
N ALA A 110 31.58 -35.18 4.83
CA ALA A 110 30.87 -35.54 3.60
C ALA A 110 30.64 -34.25 2.79
N PRO A 111 30.78 -34.26 1.46
CA PRO A 111 30.51 -33.09 0.62
C PRO A 111 29.02 -32.73 0.68
N PRO A 112 28.65 -31.44 0.57
CA PRO A 112 27.26 -31.04 0.69
C PRO A 112 26.42 -31.67 -0.42
N HIS A 113 25.35 -32.34 -0.01
CA HIS A 113 24.28 -32.83 -0.87
C HIS A 113 23.76 -31.65 -1.71
N VAL A 114 24.08 -31.66 -3.00
CA VAL A 114 23.49 -30.74 -3.98
C VAL A 114 22.03 -31.14 -4.13
N SER A 115 21.13 -30.17 -3.88
CA SER A 115 19.69 -30.34 -4.07
C SER A 115 19.39 -30.76 -5.52
N PRO A 116 18.42 -31.65 -5.78
CA PRO A 116 18.01 -32.03 -7.14
C PRO A 116 17.62 -30.83 -8.03
N PHE A 117 17.37 -29.65 -7.44
CA PHE A 117 17.09 -28.40 -8.16
C PHE A 117 18.30 -27.79 -8.88
N ASP A 118 19.53 -28.08 -8.47
CA ASP A 118 20.73 -27.42 -9.02
C ASP A 118 21.32 -28.11 -10.26
N GLN A 119 20.90 -29.35 -10.56
CA GLN A 119 21.40 -30.09 -11.74
C GLN A 119 20.62 -29.76 -13.03
N GLN A 120 19.48 -29.07 -12.94
CA GLN A 120 18.63 -28.79 -14.11
C GLN A 120 18.96 -27.46 -14.81
N ARG A 121 19.98 -26.72 -14.35
CA ARG A 121 20.40 -25.42 -14.93
C ARG A 121 21.52 -25.50 -15.98
N LYS A 122 21.95 -26.69 -16.38
CA LYS A 122 23.02 -26.89 -17.37
C LYS A 122 22.51 -27.55 -18.65
N SER A 123 21.52 -26.95 -19.32
CA SER A 123 21.32 -27.26 -20.75
C SER A 123 20.54 -26.24 -21.57
N ASP A 124 20.21 -25.06 -21.05
CA ASP A 124 19.50 -24.06 -21.86
C ASP A 124 20.41 -22.88 -22.12
N THR A 125 20.81 -22.72 -23.39
CA THR A 125 21.29 -21.45 -23.96
C THR A 125 20.23 -20.39 -23.73
N ALA A 126 20.32 -19.72 -22.59
CA ALA A 126 19.36 -18.73 -22.14
C ALA A 126 19.45 -17.46 -22.99
N THR A 127 18.61 -17.38 -24.02
CA THR A 127 17.96 -16.11 -24.33
C THR A 127 17.30 -15.64 -23.04
N THR A 128 17.77 -14.55 -22.45
CA THR A 128 17.21 -13.93 -21.26
C THR A 128 15.83 -13.34 -21.58
N SER A 129 14.84 -14.20 -21.81
CA SER A 129 13.44 -13.78 -21.89
C SER A 129 12.96 -13.50 -20.47
N GLN A 130 12.44 -12.30 -20.24
CA GLN A 130 11.77 -11.99 -18.98
C GLN A 130 10.69 -13.03 -18.70
N PRO A 131 10.50 -13.48 -17.44
CA PRO A 131 9.41 -14.38 -17.11
C PRO A 131 8.07 -13.73 -17.46
N PRO A 132 7.04 -14.52 -17.79
CA PRO A 132 5.72 -13.98 -18.07
C PRO A 132 5.18 -13.25 -16.83
N PRO A 133 4.39 -12.18 -17.01
CA PRO A 133 3.75 -11.48 -15.91
C PRO A 133 2.78 -12.40 -15.17
N LEU A 134 2.59 -12.16 -13.88
CA LEU A 134 1.50 -12.78 -13.13
C LEU A 134 0.17 -12.37 -13.76
N THR A 135 -0.73 -13.32 -13.96
CA THR A 135 -2.09 -13.10 -14.47
C THR A 135 -3.08 -13.81 -13.55
N ALA A 136 -4.37 -13.52 -13.71
CA ALA A 136 -5.41 -14.25 -13.01
C ALA A 136 -5.86 -15.52 -13.77
N LYS A 137 -4.97 -16.16 -14.55
CA LYS A 137 -5.29 -17.44 -15.23
C LYS A 137 -5.14 -18.65 -14.33
N ASP A 138 -4.26 -18.58 -13.33
CA ASP A 138 -3.97 -19.70 -12.41
C ASP A 138 -4.92 -19.66 -11.20
N PRO A 139 -5.87 -20.61 -11.06
CA PRO A 139 -6.81 -20.65 -9.94
C PRO A 139 -6.16 -20.83 -8.57
N ALA A 140 -4.94 -21.39 -8.51
CA ALA A 140 -4.18 -21.51 -7.27
C ALA A 140 -3.44 -20.21 -6.91
N GLY A 141 -3.21 -19.34 -7.89
CA GLY A 141 -2.45 -18.11 -7.78
C GLY A 141 -3.16 -17.02 -6.98
N PHE A 142 -2.36 -16.15 -6.34
CA PHE A 142 -2.89 -15.03 -5.56
C PHE A 142 -3.58 -13.96 -6.43
N ALA A 143 -3.15 -13.78 -7.68
CA ALA A 143 -3.79 -12.87 -8.63
C ALA A 143 -5.24 -13.32 -8.95
N TYR A 144 -5.47 -14.63 -9.12
CA TYR A 144 -6.82 -15.18 -9.30
C TYR A 144 -7.70 -14.92 -8.08
N LYS A 145 -7.20 -15.23 -6.87
CA LYS A 145 -7.94 -14.92 -5.62
C LYS A 145 -8.25 -13.43 -5.49
N THR A 146 -7.31 -12.57 -5.87
CA THR A 146 -7.49 -11.12 -5.84
C THR A 146 -8.65 -10.69 -6.73
N VAL A 147 -8.65 -11.07 -8.01
CA VAL A 147 -9.73 -10.69 -8.95
C VAL A 147 -11.08 -11.32 -8.58
N ARG A 148 -11.09 -12.55 -8.07
CA ARG A 148 -12.32 -13.29 -7.75
C ARG A 148 -13.00 -12.86 -6.46
N GLU A 149 -12.22 -12.56 -5.43
CA GLU A 149 -12.72 -12.40 -4.08
C GLU A 149 -12.49 -10.97 -3.59
N ARG A 150 -11.25 -10.49 -3.63
CA ARG A 150 -10.87 -9.22 -2.99
C ARG A 150 -11.47 -8.00 -3.67
N LEU A 151 -11.42 -7.93 -5.00
CA LEU A 151 -11.93 -6.76 -5.74
C LEU A 151 -13.45 -6.55 -5.53
N ALA A 152 -14.23 -7.63 -5.46
CA ALA A 152 -15.66 -7.56 -5.19
C ALA A 152 -15.96 -7.04 -3.77
N VAL A 153 -15.18 -7.46 -2.77
CA VAL A 153 -15.28 -6.96 -1.40
C VAL A 153 -14.93 -5.48 -1.33
N ILE A 154 -13.87 -5.05 -2.01
CA ILE A 154 -13.46 -3.64 -2.08
C ILE A 154 -14.58 -2.79 -2.69
N LEU A 155 -15.17 -3.18 -3.83
CA LEU A 155 -16.28 -2.45 -4.44
C LEU A 155 -17.48 -2.33 -3.50
N THR A 156 -17.87 -3.44 -2.88
CA THR A 156 -19.03 -3.47 -1.97
C THR A 156 -18.82 -2.50 -0.81
N ARG A 157 -17.67 -2.56 -0.13
CA ARG A 157 -17.35 -1.66 0.98
C ARG A 157 -17.24 -0.20 0.55
N THR A 158 -16.65 0.05 -0.60
CA THR A 158 -16.54 1.41 -1.15
C THR A 158 -17.92 2.00 -1.38
N MET A 159 -18.82 1.22 -2.00
CA MET A 159 -20.19 1.63 -2.28
C MET A 159 -21.00 1.85 -0.99
N ASP A 160 -20.90 0.92 -0.03
CA ASP A 160 -21.61 1.02 1.26
C ASP A 160 -21.14 2.25 2.05
N THR A 161 -19.83 2.47 2.15
CA THR A 161 -19.26 3.62 2.84
C THR A 161 -19.64 4.93 2.16
N ALA A 162 -19.45 5.03 0.84
CA ALA A 162 -19.78 6.23 0.09
C ALA A 162 -21.27 6.57 0.17
N SER A 163 -22.15 5.57 0.06
CA SER A 163 -23.61 5.77 0.14
C SER A 163 -24.04 6.31 1.50
N ASN A 164 -23.49 5.75 2.58
CA ASN A 164 -23.78 6.21 3.95
C ASN A 164 -23.25 7.63 4.20
N ASP A 165 -22.03 7.93 3.76
CA ASP A 165 -21.41 9.24 3.94
C ASP A 165 -22.18 10.31 3.14
N VAL A 166 -22.52 10.03 1.86
CA VAL A 166 -23.30 10.95 1.02
C VAL A 166 -24.69 11.21 1.60
N ALA A 167 -25.40 10.16 2.04
CA ALA A 167 -26.73 10.32 2.63
C ALA A 167 -26.71 11.19 3.91
N THR A 168 -25.58 11.20 4.63
CA THR A 168 -25.43 11.94 5.89
C THR A 168 -24.91 13.36 5.67
N MET A 169 -23.94 13.54 4.78
CA MET A 169 -23.17 14.77 4.66
C MET A 169 -23.59 15.64 3.47
N GLU A 170 -24.04 15.03 2.38
CA GLU A 170 -24.38 15.70 1.13
C GLU A 170 -25.68 15.12 0.52
N PRO A 171 -26.85 15.29 1.18
CA PRO A 171 -28.09 14.63 0.74
C PRO A 171 -28.50 14.97 -0.70
N ASP A 172 -28.12 16.15 -1.17
CA ASP A 172 -28.36 16.59 -2.55
C ASP A 172 -27.58 15.76 -3.60
N ALA A 173 -26.58 14.97 -3.19
CA ALA A 173 -25.80 14.09 -4.07
C ALA A 173 -26.29 12.62 -4.07
N CYS A 174 -27.44 12.31 -3.45
CA CYS A 174 -27.96 10.93 -3.43
C CYS A 174 -28.26 10.37 -4.84
N GLU A 175 -28.77 11.20 -5.75
CA GLU A 175 -29.03 10.79 -7.14
C GLU A 175 -27.72 10.46 -7.89
N ASP A 176 -26.72 11.32 -7.75
CA ASP A 176 -25.36 11.08 -8.24
C ASP A 176 -24.78 9.77 -7.68
N MET A 177 -24.97 9.52 -6.38
CA MET A 177 -24.47 8.31 -5.72
C MET A 177 -25.16 7.04 -6.27
N ASN A 178 -26.45 7.10 -6.59
CA ASN A 178 -27.13 5.96 -7.24
C ASN A 178 -26.52 5.64 -8.61
N LEU A 179 -26.17 6.64 -9.40
CA LEU A 179 -25.50 6.45 -10.69
C LEU A 179 -24.09 5.87 -10.52
N VAL A 180 -23.35 6.32 -9.51
CA VAL A 180 -22.04 5.74 -9.16
C VAL A 180 -22.22 4.27 -8.75
N ALA A 181 -23.18 3.96 -7.89
CA ALA A 181 -23.46 2.60 -7.43
C ALA A 181 -23.83 1.65 -8.58
N GLU A 182 -24.61 2.12 -9.56
CA GLU A 182 -24.91 1.36 -10.78
C GLU A 182 -23.64 1.02 -11.57
N ARG A 183 -22.75 2.01 -11.78
CA ARG A 183 -21.47 1.80 -12.48
C ARG A 183 -20.55 0.83 -11.75
N LEU A 184 -20.45 0.94 -10.42
CA LEU A 184 -19.63 0.02 -9.61
C LEU A 184 -20.21 -1.40 -9.57
N THR A 185 -21.54 -1.52 -9.55
CA THR A 185 -22.23 -2.81 -9.65
C THR A 185 -21.98 -3.47 -11.00
N LYS A 186 -22.09 -2.70 -12.10
CA LYS A 186 -21.73 -3.16 -13.44
C LYS A 186 -20.27 -3.64 -13.50
N LEU A 187 -19.33 -2.85 -12.99
CA LEU A 187 -17.91 -3.22 -12.93
C LEU A 187 -17.68 -4.56 -12.20
N ARG A 188 -18.31 -4.74 -11.03
CA ARG A 188 -18.25 -6.00 -10.27
C ARG A 188 -18.71 -7.19 -11.11
N ASP A 189 -19.85 -7.05 -11.78
CA ASP A 189 -20.47 -8.12 -12.55
C ASP A 189 -19.64 -8.45 -13.80
N GLU A 190 -19.00 -7.45 -14.42
CA GLU A 190 -18.06 -7.64 -15.53
C GLU A 190 -16.81 -8.41 -15.14
N ILE A 191 -16.23 -8.11 -13.97
CA ILE A 191 -15.09 -8.84 -13.40
C ILE A 191 -15.48 -10.28 -13.07
N ALA A 192 -16.63 -10.48 -12.44
CA ALA A 192 -17.11 -11.81 -12.04
C ALA A 192 -17.38 -12.72 -13.25
N ALA A 193 -17.93 -12.15 -14.33
CA ALA A 193 -18.17 -12.83 -15.59
C ALA A 193 -16.92 -12.91 -16.49
N ASN A 194 -15.77 -12.39 -16.05
CA ASN A 194 -14.53 -12.27 -16.82
C ASN A 194 -14.80 -11.71 -18.23
N LYS A 195 -15.51 -10.57 -18.33
CA LYS A 195 -15.78 -9.92 -19.63
C LYS A 195 -14.51 -9.30 -20.22
N ALA A 196 -14.59 -8.99 -21.51
CA ALA A 196 -13.59 -8.18 -22.20
C ALA A 196 -13.41 -6.82 -21.50
N LEU A 197 -12.17 -6.33 -21.41
CA LEU A 197 -11.88 -4.97 -20.99
C LEU A 197 -12.40 -4.00 -22.05
N VAL A 198 -12.84 -2.83 -21.59
CA VAL A 198 -13.41 -1.77 -22.43
C VAL A 198 -12.49 -0.55 -22.34
N ALA A 199 -12.45 0.27 -23.38
CA ALA A 199 -11.75 1.55 -23.31
C ALA A 199 -12.40 2.47 -22.26
N LEU A 200 -11.59 3.29 -21.60
CA LEU A 200 -12.08 4.36 -20.73
C LEU A 200 -12.70 5.47 -21.61
N GLU A 201 -13.92 5.88 -21.27
CA GLU A 201 -14.70 6.87 -22.01
C GLU A 201 -14.66 8.28 -21.40
N ASP A 202 -14.05 8.43 -20.22
CA ASP A 202 -13.95 9.73 -19.55
C ASP A 202 -12.85 10.63 -20.13
N ASP A 203 -12.92 11.93 -19.82
CA ASP A 203 -12.01 12.97 -20.32
C ASP A 203 -10.85 13.29 -19.36
N PHE A 204 -10.58 12.44 -18.36
CA PHE A 204 -9.46 12.66 -17.46
C PHE A 204 -8.11 12.49 -18.18
N GLU A 205 -7.10 13.28 -17.78
CA GLU A 205 -5.87 13.50 -18.55
C GLU A 205 -5.06 12.24 -18.93
N ASN A 206 -5.25 11.12 -18.20
CA ASN A 206 -4.55 9.87 -18.43
C ASN A 206 -5.35 8.83 -19.23
N ALA A 207 -6.60 9.09 -19.62
CA ALA A 207 -7.45 8.12 -20.32
C ALA A 207 -6.81 7.62 -21.62
N THR A 208 -6.18 8.51 -22.40
CA THR A 208 -5.48 8.14 -23.64
C THR A 208 -4.33 7.15 -23.40
N VAL A 209 -3.60 7.32 -22.29
CA VAL A 209 -2.47 6.43 -21.96
C VAL A 209 -2.98 5.04 -21.58
N TRP A 210 -4.06 4.96 -20.82
CA TRP A 210 -4.72 3.68 -20.50
C TRP A 210 -5.25 2.97 -21.74
N ASN A 211 -5.95 3.70 -22.61
CA ASN A 211 -6.50 3.13 -23.83
C ASN A 211 -5.40 2.65 -24.79
N ALA A 212 -4.27 3.35 -24.87
CA ALA A 212 -3.13 2.89 -25.66
C ALA A 212 -2.56 1.55 -25.14
N VAL A 213 -2.49 1.35 -23.82
CA VAL A 213 -2.04 0.07 -23.25
C VAL A 213 -3.08 -1.04 -23.51
N LEU A 214 -4.37 -0.73 -23.46
CA LEU A 214 -5.42 -1.68 -23.85
C LEU A 214 -5.33 -2.06 -25.33
N ASP A 215 -5.04 -1.11 -26.22
CA ASP A 215 -4.83 -1.35 -27.64
C ASP A 215 -3.63 -2.25 -27.89
N GLU A 216 -2.53 -2.08 -27.13
CA GLU A 216 -1.37 -2.98 -27.18
C GLU A 216 -1.77 -4.43 -26.85
N TYR A 217 -2.50 -4.66 -25.76
CA TYR A 217 -2.97 -6.00 -25.40
C TYR A 217 -3.97 -6.57 -26.41
N THR A 218 -4.82 -5.72 -26.98
CA THR A 218 -5.76 -6.12 -28.04
C THR A 218 -5.01 -6.56 -29.30
N ALA A 219 -3.95 -5.84 -29.67
CA ALA A 219 -3.08 -6.20 -30.79
C ALA A 219 -2.32 -7.51 -30.54
N GLU A 220 -1.80 -7.72 -29.32
CA GLU A 220 -1.20 -9.00 -28.89
C GLU A 220 -2.22 -10.16 -29.00
N GLY A 221 -3.50 -9.88 -28.71
CA GLY A 221 -4.66 -10.76 -28.88
C GLY A 221 -5.16 -10.92 -30.32
N LYS A 222 -4.41 -10.48 -31.34
CA LYS A 222 -4.80 -10.52 -32.76
C LYS A 222 -6.08 -9.73 -33.09
N GLY A 223 -6.36 -8.68 -32.33
CA GLY A 223 -7.53 -7.82 -32.49
C GLY A 223 -8.69 -8.14 -31.57
N ASP A 224 -8.63 -9.24 -30.80
CA ASP A 224 -9.62 -9.54 -29.77
C ASP A 224 -9.29 -8.80 -28.47
N PRO A 225 -10.23 -8.03 -27.88
CA PRO A 225 -9.99 -7.36 -26.61
C PRO A 225 -9.66 -8.37 -25.50
N PRO A 226 -8.65 -8.09 -24.66
CA PRO A 226 -8.32 -8.98 -23.55
C PRO A 226 -9.46 -9.04 -22.52
N HIS A 227 -9.57 -10.14 -21.77
CA HIS A 227 -10.49 -10.24 -20.63
C HIS A 227 -9.75 -9.96 -19.31
N TRP A 228 -10.51 -9.70 -18.24
CA TRP A 228 -9.98 -9.37 -16.92
C TRP A 228 -8.87 -10.32 -16.44
N TYR A 229 -8.97 -11.60 -16.79
CA TYR A 229 -8.06 -12.64 -16.29
C TYR A 229 -6.86 -12.85 -17.21
N ASP A 230 -6.91 -12.28 -18.42
CA ASP A 230 -5.90 -12.48 -19.46
C ASP A 230 -4.69 -11.56 -19.33
N VAL A 231 -4.93 -10.34 -18.86
CA VAL A 231 -3.92 -9.29 -18.74
C VAL A 231 -3.04 -9.47 -17.49
N PRO A 232 -1.84 -8.87 -17.49
CA PRO A 232 -1.01 -8.80 -16.30
C PRO A 232 -1.77 -8.31 -15.08
N TRP A 233 -1.53 -8.92 -13.92
CA TRP A 233 -2.18 -8.58 -12.66
C TRP A 233 -2.00 -7.11 -12.32
N LEU A 234 -0.77 -6.62 -12.47
CA LEU A 234 -0.49 -5.21 -12.31
C LEU A 234 -1.39 -4.34 -13.20
N TYR A 235 -1.68 -4.74 -14.43
CA TYR A 235 -2.55 -3.94 -15.30
C TYR A 235 -4.02 -4.01 -14.89
N PHE A 236 -4.59 -5.20 -14.65
CA PHE A 236 -6.02 -5.27 -14.34
C PHE A 236 -6.37 -4.62 -13.01
N GLU A 237 -5.52 -4.77 -11.99
CA GLU A 237 -5.83 -4.23 -10.65
C GLU A 237 -5.70 -2.71 -10.65
N THR A 238 -4.73 -2.17 -11.37
CA THR A 238 -4.58 -0.73 -11.54
C THR A 238 -5.70 -0.15 -12.42
N TYR A 239 -6.12 -0.87 -13.47
CA TYR A 239 -7.28 -0.53 -14.31
C TYR A 239 -8.59 -0.53 -13.51
N PHE A 240 -8.75 -1.50 -12.61
CA PHE A 240 -9.89 -1.58 -11.68
C PHE A 240 -10.05 -0.29 -10.86
N TYR A 241 -8.99 0.19 -10.20
CA TYR A 241 -9.07 1.45 -9.45
C TYR A 241 -9.33 2.66 -10.34
N ARG A 242 -8.83 2.64 -11.59
CA ARG A 242 -9.10 3.69 -12.56
C ARG A 242 -10.56 3.71 -13.03
N CYS A 243 -11.21 2.55 -13.12
CA CYS A 243 -12.65 2.43 -13.38
C CYS A 243 -13.49 2.95 -12.21
N ILE A 244 -13.11 2.64 -10.96
CA ILE A 244 -13.77 3.21 -9.77
C ILE A 244 -13.66 4.74 -9.81
N PHE A 245 -12.46 5.26 -10.03
CA PHE A 245 -12.26 6.71 -10.16
C PHE A 245 -13.14 7.31 -11.27
N GLY A 246 -13.19 6.70 -12.45
CA GLY A 246 -14.03 7.14 -13.57
C GLY A 246 -15.53 7.19 -13.21
N ALA A 247 -16.02 6.23 -12.41
CA ALA A 247 -17.41 6.21 -11.97
C ALA A 247 -17.79 7.44 -11.14
N PHE A 248 -16.93 7.83 -10.19
CA PHE A 248 -17.10 9.03 -9.37
C PHE A 248 -16.80 10.31 -10.16
N TYR A 249 -15.75 10.32 -10.99
CA TYR A 249 -15.34 11.47 -11.79
C TYR A 249 -16.44 11.95 -12.75
N ALA A 250 -17.20 11.01 -13.31
CA ALA A 250 -18.34 11.30 -14.18
C ALA A 250 -19.59 11.82 -13.43
N SER A 251 -19.56 11.93 -12.09
CA SER A 251 -20.62 12.57 -11.30
C SER A 251 -20.30 14.06 -11.08
N PRO A 252 -21.23 14.98 -11.41
CA PRO A 252 -21.07 16.41 -11.14
C PRO A 252 -20.77 16.76 -9.68
N LYS A 253 -21.40 16.05 -8.73
CA LYS A 253 -21.28 16.35 -7.28
C LYS A 253 -20.22 15.52 -6.55
N LEU A 254 -19.86 14.35 -7.08
CA LEU A 254 -18.98 13.39 -6.40
C LEU A 254 -17.59 13.26 -7.05
N LYS A 255 -17.30 13.98 -8.13
CA LYS A 255 -16.00 13.91 -8.83
C LYS A 255 -14.76 14.12 -7.95
N ASP A 256 -14.88 14.94 -6.90
CA ASP A 256 -13.78 15.27 -5.99
C ASP A 256 -13.85 14.47 -4.67
N TYR A 257 -14.88 13.65 -4.48
CA TYR A 257 -15.09 12.86 -3.27
C TYR A 257 -14.01 11.76 -3.13
N ASP A 258 -13.49 11.59 -1.92
CA ASP A 258 -12.59 10.48 -1.60
C ASP A 258 -13.36 9.32 -1.00
N TYR A 259 -13.71 8.36 -1.83
CA TYR A 259 -14.42 7.15 -1.41
C TYR A 259 -13.56 6.20 -0.56
N PHE A 260 -12.28 6.52 -0.32
CA PHE A 260 -11.44 5.81 0.63
C PHE A 260 -11.03 6.62 1.87
N ALA A 261 -11.34 7.92 1.95
CA ALA A 261 -10.86 8.77 3.04
C ALA A 261 -11.25 8.24 4.43
N LYS A 262 -12.48 7.73 4.58
CA LYS A 262 -12.94 7.19 5.86
C LYS A 262 -12.06 6.07 6.37
N PHE A 263 -11.72 5.08 5.53
CA PHE A 263 -10.85 3.98 5.89
C PHE A 263 -9.45 4.49 6.29
N LYS A 264 -8.91 5.46 5.55
CA LYS A 264 -7.60 6.07 5.83
C LYS A 264 -7.59 6.84 7.15
N HIS A 265 -8.66 7.57 7.45
CA HIS A 265 -8.81 8.31 8.70
C HIS A 265 -8.94 7.38 9.89
N GLU A 266 -9.80 6.36 9.80
CA GLU A 266 -10.00 5.36 10.84
C GLU A 266 -8.69 4.60 11.13
N ALA A 267 -7.90 4.26 10.11
CA ALA A 267 -6.60 3.61 10.29
C ALA A 267 -5.59 4.48 11.05
N LEU A 268 -5.57 5.81 10.83
CA LEU A 268 -4.75 6.71 11.64
C LEU A 268 -5.28 6.80 13.08
N GLU A 269 -6.59 6.98 13.23
CA GLU A 269 -7.22 7.14 14.55
C GLU A 269 -7.02 5.89 15.42
N GLY A 270 -7.16 4.70 14.84
CA GLY A 270 -6.89 3.44 15.53
C GLY A 270 -5.42 3.24 15.92
N SER A 271 -4.49 3.87 15.20
CA SER A 271 -3.04 3.70 15.43
C SER A 271 -2.38 4.88 16.15
N ILE A 272 -3.15 5.88 16.59
CA ILE A 272 -2.61 7.15 17.10
C ILE A 272 -1.69 6.98 18.31
N ASN A 273 -1.98 6.02 19.20
CA ASN A 273 -1.14 5.73 20.37
C ASN A 273 0.21 5.14 19.96
N ALA A 274 0.20 4.20 19.01
CA ALA A 274 1.43 3.61 18.45
C ALA A 274 2.27 4.69 17.75
N VAL A 275 1.62 5.65 17.08
CA VAL A 275 2.29 6.81 16.49
C VAL A 275 2.93 7.68 17.57
N SER A 276 2.22 8.01 18.66
CA SER A 276 2.79 8.79 19.77
C SER A 276 4.05 8.16 20.35
N ILE A 277 4.01 6.85 20.64
CA ILE A 277 5.16 6.12 21.19
C ILE A 277 6.35 6.12 20.21
N LEU A 278 6.08 5.98 18.91
CA LEU A 278 7.13 6.05 17.89
C LEU A 278 7.81 7.43 17.87
N ILE A 279 7.00 8.50 17.92
CA ILE A 279 7.50 9.88 17.91
C ILE A 279 8.38 10.13 19.14
N ASP A 280 7.92 9.75 20.34
CA ASP A 280 8.71 9.91 21.57
C ASP A 280 10.02 9.10 21.52
N SER A 281 9.98 7.87 20.98
CA SER A 281 11.19 7.06 20.82
C SER A 281 12.18 7.67 19.83
N ALA A 282 11.70 8.35 18.78
CA ALA A 282 12.54 9.04 17.81
C ALA A 282 13.14 10.31 18.41
N ALA A 283 12.33 11.13 19.07
CA ALA A 283 12.75 12.36 19.76
C ALA A 283 13.83 12.09 20.83
N ALA A 284 13.69 11.00 21.59
CA ALA A 284 14.72 10.56 22.55
C ALA A 284 16.09 10.26 21.88
N SER A 285 16.08 9.97 20.58
CA SER A 285 17.24 9.66 19.75
C SER A 285 17.75 10.85 18.91
N GLU A 286 17.22 12.06 19.09
CA GLU A 286 17.60 13.28 18.35
C GLU A 286 18.67 14.12 19.07
N GLN A 287 19.43 13.51 19.97
CA GLN A 287 20.51 14.22 20.66
C GLN A 287 21.73 14.36 19.73
N ARG A 288 22.18 15.61 19.51
CA ARG A 288 23.31 15.90 18.60
C ARG A 288 24.63 15.21 19.01
N ASP A 289 24.80 14.95 20.30
CA ASP A 289 26.00 14.33 20.88
C ASP A 289 25.86 12.81 21.05
N LEU A 290 24.84 12.18 20.44
CA LEU A 290 24.72 10.73 20.43
C LEU A 290 25.98 10.08 19.85
N ALA A 291 26.45 9.05 20.54
CA ALA A 291 27.54 8.22 20.04
C ALA A 291 27.19 7.72 18.62
N PRO A 292 28.14 7.74 17.67
CA PRO A 292 27.89 7.31 16.29
C PRO A 292 27.24 5.93 16.17
N THR A 293 27.55 5.01 17.08
CA THR A 293 26.95 3.67 17.15
C THR A 293 25.47 3.72 17.51
N ALA A 294 25.09 4.49 18.52
CA ALA A 294 23.70 4.67 18.94
C ALA A 294 22.86 5.34 17.84
N LEU A 295 23.41 6.37 17.18
CA LEU A 295 22.74 7.03 16.05
C LEU A 295 22.50 6.07 14.87
N LYS A 296 23.49 5.26 14.50
CA LYS A 296 23.32 4.23 13.47
C LYS A 296 22.26 3.20 13.84
N GLN A 297 22.18 2.81 15.12
CA GLN A 297 21.16 1.88 15.61
C GLN A 297 19.75 2.50 15.55
N ALA A 298 19.58 3.74 16.01
CA ALA A 298 18.32 4.47 15.92
C ALA A 298 17.86 4.63 14.46
N THR A 299 18.77 5.03 13.57
CA THR A 299 18.49 5.17 12.14
C THR A 299 18.05 3.84 11.52
N ARG A 300 18.75 2.73 11.82
CA ARG A 300 18.36 1.39 11.36
C ARG A 300 16.97 1.02 11.84
N ARG A 301 16.69 1.27 13.12
CA ARG A 301 15.38 0.96 13.71
C ARG A 301 14.27 1.71 13.00
N LEU A 302 14.44 3.00 12.71
CA LEU A 302 13.42 3.79 12.01
C LEU A 302 13.21 3.33 10.56
N VAL A 303 14.26 2.93 9.85
CA VAL A 303 14.14 2.28 8.52
C VAL A 303 13.36 0.98 8.61
N GLU A 304 13.62 0.16 9.62
CA GLU A 304 12.87 -1.08 9.85
C GLU A 304 11.39 -0.80 10.21
N ILE A 305 11.11 0.24 11.01
CA ILE A 305 9.73 0.62 11.36
C ILE A 305 8.97 1.12 10.13
N SER A 306 9.59 1.92 9.26
CA SER A 306 9.00 2.33 7.97
C SER A 306 8.65 1.10 7.12
N LEU A 307 9.55 0.12 6.98
CA LEU A 307 9.26 -1.16 6.31
C LEU A 307 8.06 -1.89 6.92
N TRP A 308 8.02 -2.01 8.25
CA TRP A 308 6.98 -2.77 8.94
C TRP A 308 5.64 -2.05 8.99
N GLY A 309 5.63 -0.71 8.82
CA GLY A 309 4.42 0.11 8.75
C GLY A 309 3.43 -0.40 7.70
N ASN A 310 3.92 -0.98 6.60
CA ASN A 310 3.11 -1.62 5.55
C ASN A 310 2.26 -2.81 6.06
N ARG A 311 2.51 -3.36 7.26
CA ARG A 311 1.59 -4.35 7.86
C ARG A 311 0.25 -3.77 8.28
N CYS A 312 0.12 -2.45 8.29
CA CYS A 312 -1.13 -1.73 8.50
C CYS A 312 -1.84 -1.39 7.17
N ASP A 313 -1.40 -1.93 6.03
CA ASP A 313 -2.01 -1.72 4.71
C ASP A 313 -3.46 -2.25 4.65
N LEU A 314 -4.37 -1.36 4.25
CA LEU A 314 -5.81 -1.64 4.12
C LEU A 314 -6.14 -2.34 2.81
N SER A 315 -5.31 -2.23 1.78
CA SER A 315 -5.51 -2.91 0.49
C SER A 315 -5.53 -4.43 0.68
N LEU A 316 -4.58 -4.95 1.48
CA LEU A 316 -4.45 -6.37 1.81
C LEU A 316 -5.60 -6.86 2.70
N SER A 317 -6.07 -6.02 3.62
CA SER A 317 -7.18 -6.32 4.52
C SER A 317 -8.56 -6.03 3.90
N CYS A 318 -8.61 -5.59 2.63
CA CYS A 318 -9.83 -5.16 1.94
C CYS A 318 -10.57 -4.02 2.68
N GLY A 319 -9.85 -3.11 3.32
CA GLY A 319 -10.40 -1.99 4.09
C GLY A 319 -10.74 -2.31 5.54
N VAL A 320 -10.30 -3.46 6.09
CA VAL A 320 -10.43 -3.73 7.53
C VAL A 320 -9.29 -3.04 8.28
N ASP A 321 -9.62 -2.30 9.33
CA ASP A 321 -8.61 -1.67 10.19
C ASP A 321 -7.67 -2.73 10.80
N ALA A 322 -6.37 -2.55 10.56
CA ALA A 322 -5.28 -3.37 11.09
C ALA A 322 -4.48 -2.65 12.19
N SER A 323 -4.97 -1.51 12.68
CA SER A 323 -4.31 -0.64 13.66
C SER A 323 -3.87 -1.34 14.96
N SER A 324 -4.60 -2.38 15.39
CA SER A 324 -4.24 -3.22 16.54
C SER A 324 -2.86 -3.90 16.43
N GLN A 325 -2.27 -3.96 15.23
CA GLN A 325 -0.94 -4.51 15.01
C GLN A 325 0.18 -3.48 15.23
N ALA A 326 -0.12 -2.17 15.24
CA ALA A 326 0.88 -1.10 15.20
C ALA A 326 1.86 -1.14 16.39
N ASP A 327 1.39 -1.45 17.60
CA ASP A 327 2.25 -1.57 18.79
C ASP A 327 3.29 -2.69 18.68
N ALA A 328 2.94 -3.78 17.98
CA ALA A 328 3.87 -4.90 17.76
C ALA A 328 4.96 -4.55 16.74
N LEU A 329 4.71 -3.60 15.83
CA LEU A 329 5.65 -3.22 14.76
C LEU A 329 6.88 -2.49 15.30
N GLN A 330 6.79 -1.92 16.50
CA GLN A 330 7.93 -1.26 17.14
C GLN A 330 9.01 -2.23 17.66
N LYS A 331 8.69 -3.53 17.74
CA LYS A 331 9.59 -4.62 18.18
C LYS A 331 10.40 -5.16 17.00
N THR A 332 11.19 -4.29 16.37
CA THR A 332 11.87 -4.62 15.11
C THR A 332 12.82 -5.82 15.22
N ASP A 333 13.43 -6.05 16.39
CA ASP A 333 14.30 -7.20 16.62
C ASP A 333 13.59 -8.54 16.41
N THR A 334 12.32 -8.66 16.82
CA THR A 334 11.53 -9.88 16.60
C THR A 334 11.08 -10.04 15.16
N LEU A 335 11.00 -8.93 14.41
CA LEU A 335 10.54 -8.92 13.03
C LEU A 335 11.69 -9.08 12.03
N ARG A 336 12.91 -8.74 12.43
CA ARG A 336 14.09 -8.73 11.56
C ARG A 336 14.36 -10.08 10.90
N SER A 337 14.02 -11.19 11.55
CA SER A 337 14.15 -12.54 10.99
C SER A 337 13.24 -12.81 9.79
N PHE A 338 12.17 -12.02 9.62
CA PHE A 338 11.26 -12.12 8.47
C PHE A 338 11.70 -11.27 7.26
N ILE A 339 12.84 -10.56 7.35
CA ILE A 339 13.43 -9.84 6.22
C ILE A 339 14.26 -10.83 5.38
N ILE A 340 13.66 -11.34 4.31
CA ILE A 340 14.28 -12.35 3.44
C ILE A 340 15.45 -11.82 2.59
N SER A 341 15.45 -10.53 2.27
CA SER A 341 16.50 -9.87 1.50
C SER A 341 16.80 -8.51 2.14
N ASN A 342 17.95 -8.42 2.81
CA ASN A 342 18.28 -7.29 3.66
C ASN A 342 19.51 -6.54 3.13
N HIS A 343 19.30 -5.31 2.62
CA HIS A 343 20.37 -4.40 2.18
C HIS A 343 20.61 -3.24 3.15
N THR A 344 20.05 -3.30 4.36
CA THR A 344 20.10 -2.21 5.33
C THR A 344 21.54 -1.83 5.69
N ASP A 345 22.48 -2.78 5.75
CA ASP A 345 23.88 -2.46 6.02
C ASP A 345 24.50 -1.53 4.96
N LYS A 346 24.23 -1.81 3.68
CA LYS A 346 24.68 -0.97 2.55
C LYS A 346 24.00 0.40 2.58
N LEU A 347 22.70 0.43 2.89
CA LEU A 347 21.96 1.67 3.07
C LEU A 347 22.55 2.51 4.20
N MET A 348 22.83 1.90 5.36
CA MET A 348 23.42 2.57 6.51
C MET A 348 24.81 3.12 6.23
N GLU A 349 25.64 2.39 5.50
CA GLU A 349 26.94 2.89 5.06
C GLU A 349 26.78 4.12 4.13
N HIS A 350 25.84 4.06 3.20
CA HIS A 350 25.56 5.16 2.28
C HIS A 350 25.04 6.40 3.01
N LEU A 351 24.05 6.24 3.89
CA LEU A 351 23.50 7.31 4.72
C LEU A 351 24.59 7.95 5.58
N TRP A 352 25.46 7.16 6.19
CA TRP A 352 26.56 7.70 6.99
C TRP A 352 27.50 8.60 6.18
N LYS A 353 27.89 8.17 4.97
CA LYS A 353 28.71 8.99 4.05
C LYS A 353 27.99 10.28 3.64
N LEU A 354 26.67 10.23 3.42
CA LEU A 354 25.87 11.42 3.11
C LEU A 354 25.86 12.40 4.29
N ARG A 355 25.72 11.90 5.51
CA ARG A 355 25.76 12.72 6.72
C ARG A 355 27.10 13.43 6.90
N GLU A 356 28.22 12.70 6.81
CA GLU A 356 29.57 13.29 6.88
C GLU A 356 29.77 14.38 5.82
N ARG A 357 29.27 14.13 4.60
CA ARG A 357 29.30 15.11 3.52
C ARG A 357 28.48 16.37 3.83
N ASN A 358 27.25 16.21 4.31
CA ASN A 358 26.33 17.31 4.58
C ASN A 358 26.83 18.19 5.75
N LEU A 359 27.28 17.58 6.84
CA LEU A 359 27.85 18.30 7.98
C LEU A 359 29.15 19.04 7.62
N GLY A 360 29.89 18.54 6.62
CA GLY A 360 31.04 19.23 6.04
C GLY A 360 30.71 20.37 5.06
N GLY A 361 29.45 20.81 4.96
CA GLY A 361 29.04 21.97 4.14
C GLY A 361 29.05 21.73 2.63
N LYS A 362 29.04 20.46 2.18
CA LYS A 362 29.01 20.11 0.76
C LYS A 362 27.57 20.07 0.22
N LYS A 363 27.43 19.89 -1.10
CA LYS A 363 26.18 19.93 -1.89
C LYS A 363 24.94 19.36 -1.17
N PRO A 364 23.75 19.98 -1.35
CA PRO A 364 22.50 19.51 -0.74
C PRO A 364 22.17 18.06 -1.16
N THR A 365 21.59 17.32 -0.23
CA THR A 365 21.14 15.93 -0.39
C THR A 365 19.63 15.89 -0.34
N ARG A 366 18.98 15.48 -1.43
CA ARG A 366 17.52 15.29 -1.45
C ARG A 366 17.17 13.82 -1.38
N LEU A 367 16.27 13.46 -0.46
CA LEU A 367 15.61 12.16 -0.42
C LEU A 367 14.32 12.25 -1.23
N HIS A 368 14.10 11.29 -2.12
CA HIS A 368 12.82 11.11 -2.82
C HIS A 368 12.15 9.88 -2.24
N CYS A 369 10.93 10.03 -1.72
CA CYS A 369 10.13 8.90 -1.25
C CYS A 369 8.87 8.77 -2.11
N VAL A 370 8.64 7.57 -2.65
CA VAL A 370 7.36 7.19 -3.25
C VAL A 370 6.56 6.51 -2.16
N VAL A 371 5.57 7.22 -1.61
CA VAL A 371 4.80 6.73 -0.45
C VAL A 371 3.75 5.72 -0.89
N ASP A 372 3.51 4.74 -0.01
CA ASP A 372 2.50 3.71 -0.19
C ASP A 372 1.23 4.07 0.58
N SER A 373 1.04 3.58 1.81
CA SER A 373 -0.20 3.74 2.58
C SER A 373 -0.24 4.94 3.53
N SER A 374 -1.45 5.43 3.75
CA SER A 374 -1.80 6.38 4.81
C SER A 374 -1.87 5.71 6.20
N GLY A 375 -2.35 6.42 7.22
CA GLY A 375 -2.42 5.89 8.59
C GLY A 375 -1.04 5.79 9.24
N TYR A 376 -0.78 4.67 9.92
CA TYR A 376 0.45 4.45 10.67
C TYR A 376 1.72 4.51 9.79
N GLU A 377 1.67 3.97 8.57
CA GLU A 377 2.81 3.94 7.65
C GLU A 377 3.26 5.35 7.25
N LEU A 378 2.34 6.21 6.83
CA LEU A 378 2.67 7.60 6.52
C LEU A 378 3.24 8.36 7.73
N CYS A 379 2.72 8.11 8.93
CA CYS A 379 3.27 8.71 10.15
C CYS A 379 4.68 8.20 10.47
N SER A 380 4.95 6.90 10.29
CA SER A 380 6.30 6.36 10.51
C SER A 380 7.31 6.87 9.48
N ASP A 381 6.86 7.08 8.24
CA ASP A 381 7.63 7.76 7.20
C ASP A 381 7.94 9.20 7.55
N PHE A 382 6.97 9.99 8.05
CA PHE A 382 7.23 11.35 8.53
C PHE A 382 8.27 11.38 9.66
N VAL A 383 8.17 10.48 10.63
CA VAL A 383 9.17 10.35 11.69
C VAL A 383 10.56 10.04 11.11
N LEU A 384 10.65 9.11 10.16
CA LEU A 384 11.92 8.79 9.51
C LEU A 384 12.48 10.00 8.74
N PHE A 385 11.64 10.72 7.98
CA PHE A 385 12.06 11.87 7.19
C PHE A 385 12.58 13.00 8.06
N ASP A 386 11.85 13.32 9.13
CA ASP A 386 12.23 14.35 10.08
C ASP A 386 13.54 13.98 10.80
N PHE A 387 13.64 12.74 11.30
CA PHE A 387 14.86 12.24 11.92
C PHE A 387 16.07 12.31 10.98
N LEU A 388 15.92 11.87 9.72
CA LEU A 388 16.99 11.95 8.72
C LEU A 388 17.40 13.40 8.43
N HIS A 389 16.44 14.33 8.48
CA HIS A 389 16.69 15.75 8.27
C HIS A 389 17.43 16.38 9.46
N ILE A 390 16.88 16.25 10.67
CA ILE A 390 17.43 16.79 11.93
C ILE A 390 18.85 16.25 12.16
N MET A 391 19.06 14.95 11.93
CA MET A 391 20.37 14.32 12.14
C MET A 391 21.37 14.56 10.99
N GLY A 392 20.98 15.32 9.96
CA GLY A 392 21.86 15.80 8.90
C GLY A 392 22.15 14.77 7.79
N TYR A 393 21.41 13.67 7.72
CA TYR A 393 21.53 12.70 6.63
C TYR A 393 21.06 13.28 5.30
N VAL A 394 20.01 14.13 5.34
CA VAL A 394 19.40 14.76 4.18
C VAL A 394 19.15 16.24 4.44
N THR A 395 19.17 17.06 3.38
CA THR A 395 18.86 18.49 3.47
C THR A 395 17.43 18.81 3.02
N GLY A 396 16.68 17.81 2.55
CA GLY A 396 15.28 17.96 2.18
C GLY A 396 14.69 16.67 1.62
N VAL A 397 13.36 16.58 1.67
CA VAL A 397 12.59 15.41 1.22
C VAL A 397 11.60 15.83 0.14
N THR A 398 11.45 15.01 -0.89
CA THR A 398 10.41 15.12 -1.93
C THR A 398 9.53 13.89 -1.85
N ILE A 399 8.26 14.09 -1.51
CA ILE A 399 7.27 13.02 -1.33
C ILE A 399 6.43 12.92 -2.59
N HIS A 400 6.38 11.73 -3.19
CA HIS A 400 5.59 11.40 -4.38
C HIS A 400 4.36 10.61 -3.96
N ALA A 401 3.20 11.26 -4.02
CA ALA A 401 1.89 10.73 -3.64
C ALA A 401 1.03 10.45 -4.88
N LYS A 402 -0.02 9.63 -4.73
CA LYS A 402 -0.94 9.30 -5.81
C LYS A 402 -1.84 10.48 -6.16
N ALA A 403 -2.22 10.58 -7.44
CA ALA A 403 -3.02 11.70 -7.97
C ALA A 403 -4.54 11.52 -7.79
N ILE A 404 -4.99 10.27 -7.60
CA ILE A 404 -6.40 9.87 -7.44
C ILE A 404 -6.50 8.91 -6.24
N PRO A 405 -7.70 8.64 -5.68
CA PRO A 405 -7.89 7.56 -4.72
C PRO A 405 -7.46 6.24 -5.33
N TYR A 406 -6.53 5.55 -4.67
CA TYR A 406 -5.82 4.44 -5.26
C TYR A 406 -5.57 3.36 -4.20
N TYR A 407 -5.64 2.09 -4.59
CA TYR A 407 -5.31 0.94 -3.73
C TYR A 407 -5.86 0.99 -2.30
N VAL A 408 -7.04 1.58 -2.12
CA VAL A 408 -7.69 1.83 -0.81
C VAL A 408 -6.91 2.81 0.08
N SER A 409 -5.74 2.42 0.57
CA SER A 409 -4.98 3.17 1.57
C SER A 409 -3.98 4.15 1.02
N ASP A 410 -3.70 4.13 -0.30
CA ASP A 410 -2.58 4.90 -0.84
C ASP A 410 -2.69 6.39 -0.57
N VAL A 411 -1.54 6.97 -0.24
CA VAL A 411 -1.43 8.38 0.11
C VAL A 411 -1.65 9.26 -1.12
N MET A 412 -2.63 10.16 -1.02
CA MET A 412 -2.78 11.35 -1.85
C MET A 412 -2.27 12.59 -1.11
N ARG A 413 -2.10 13.70 -1.85
CA ARG A 413 -1.73 15.00 -1.26
C ARG A 413 -2.69 15.44 -0.15
N ARG A 414 -3.99 15.20 -0.33
CA ARG A 414 -5.01 15.56 0.67
C ARG A 414 -4.89 14.74 1.95
N ASP A 415 -4.45 13.49 1.85
CA ASP A 415 -4.24 12.61 3.01
C ASP A 415 -3.07 13.10 3.84
N MET A 416 -1.95 13.47 3.21
CA MET A 416 -0.84 14.11 3.94
C MET A 416 -1.29 15.36 4.68
N SER A 417 -2.05 16.22 4.00
CA SER A 417 -2.55 17.46 4.59
C SER A 417 -3.53 17.19 5.74
N TRP A 418 -4.34 16.14 5.63
CA TRP A 418 -5.27 15.73 6.68
C TRP A 418 -4.53 15.15 7.87
N THR A 419 -3.58 14.23 7.65
CA THR A 419 -2.74 13.62 8.69
C THR A 419 -2.00 14.68 9.50
N LEU A 420 -1.32 15.62 8.83
CA LEU A 420 -0.61 16.71 9.51
C LEU A 420 -1.57 17.58 10.34
N ARG A 421 -2.74 17.94 9.80
CA ARG A 421 -3.75 18.70 10.57
C ARG A 421 -4.31 17.92 11.75
N LYS A 422 -4.45 16.60 11.63
CA LYS A 422 -4.89 15.73 12.74
C LYS A 422 -3.83 15.71 13.84
N MET A 423 -2.56 15.55 13.48
CA MET A 423 -1.42 15.57 14.40
C MET A 423 -1.23 16.94 15.08
N GLN A 424 -1.40 18.05 14.35
CA GLN A 424 -1.36 19.42 14.89
C GLN A 424 -2.44 19.70 15.96
N LYS A 425 -3.55 18.95 15.92
CA LYS A 425 -4.64 19.05 16.91
C LYS A 425 -4.48 18.07 18.07
N SER A 426 -3.40 17.28 18.08
CA SER A 426 -3.15 16.31 19.14
C SER A 426 -2.82 17.01 20.47
N GLU A 427 -3.29 16.42 21.57
CA GLU A 427 -2.88 16.81 22.91
C GLU A 427 -1.46 16.34 23.23
N HIS A 428 -0.92 15.39 22.45
CA HIS A 428 0.43 14.86 22.60
C HIS A 428 1.47 15.86 22.04
N GLU A 429 2.29 16.42 22.93
CA GLU A 429 3.23 17.52 22.60
C GLU A 429 4.19 17.16 21.45
N SER A 430 4.89 16.04 21.53
CA SER A 430 5.85 15.61 20.50
C SER A 430 5.19 15.40 19.14
N MET A 431 3.92 14.95 19.13
CA MET A 431 3.18 14.74 17.89
C MET A 431 2.80 16.05 17.23
N ARG A 432 2.38 17.01 18.05
CA ARG A 432 2.06 18.36 17.58
C ARG A 432 3.30 19.04 17.03
N ALA A 433 4.44 18.91 17.73
CA ALA A 433 5.72 19.45 17.30
C ALA A 433 6.23 18.86 15.98
N LEU A 434 6.11 17.54 15.76
CA LEU A 434 6.50 16.91 14.49
C LEU A 434 5.65 17.42 13.30
N ALA A 435 4.42 17.82 13.55
CA ALA A 435 3.49 18.25 12.51
C ALA A 435 3.55 19.76 12.18
N GLU A 436 4.20 20.56 13.03
CA GLU A 436 4.49 21.99 12.84
C GLU A 436 5.77 22.17 12.01
#